data_AF-A0A940AQT4-F1
#
_entry.id   AF-A0A940AQT4-F1
#
_cell.length_a   1.000
_cell.length_b   1.000
_cell.length_c   1.000
_cell.angle_alpha   90.00
_cell.angle_beta   90.00
_cell.angle_gamma   90.00
#
_symmetry.space_group_name_H-M   'P 1'
#
loop_
_entity.id
_entity.type
_entity.pdbx_description
1 polymer ?
#
loop_
_entity_poly.entity_id
_entity_poly.type
_entity_poly.pdbx_seq_one_letter_code
_entity_poly.pdbx_strand_id
1 'polypeptide(L)'
;IQARKAEVVGQLQGGIAGLLRKAEVVYGKARFTGPKSVEVAGKEYSADRIIIATGSAGASLPIPGAELCLGSREMLELTEVPKRLCVIGGGVIGLEFAGIYRAFGSEVTVLEYCPGILPRFDEDLAKRLRLSLKKRGIAIETSAQVCAVAKTAEGLEVKYLLKDEEHTVQADAVLMAVGRRANTADLGLEAAGIGCGRRGIEVDENMRTNVPGVYAIGDVTGGIMLAHYASFQGRKALADICGEACDIRFDICPAAVFTVPEVATVGLTEEDCKARGIEFKAHKAMYGGNGKAVSMGAAEGYAKVLTEGEDGRILGVHIMGAHASDIIHEAAALMNFDATLAQARSIIHAHPTLSEVLQTAFRS
;
A
#
# COMPACT_ATOMS: atom_id res chain seq x y z
N ILE A 1 0.91 -11.52 -21.73
CA ILE A 1 0.71 -10.78 -20.46
C ILE A 1 0.23 -9.35 -20.73
N GLN A 2 0.99 -8.52 -21.45
CA GLN A 2 0.61 -7.12 -21.72
C GLN A 2 -0.77 -6.94 -22.37
N ALA A 3 -1.10 -7.71 -23.40
CA ALA A 3 -2.42 -7.65 -24.04
C ALA A 3 -3.57 -7.93 -23.05
N ARG A 4 -3.40 -8.96 -22.20
CA ARG A 4 -4.37 -9.31 -21.15
C ARG A 4 -4.51 -8.21 -20.11
N LYS A 5 -3.39 -7.60 -19.67
CA LYS A 5 -3.40 -6.43 -18.77
C LYS A 5 -4.21 -5.29 -19.38
N ALA A 6 -3.92 -4.94 -20.64
CA ALA A 6 -4.61 -3.85 -21.36
C ALA A 6 -6.11 -4.11 -21.51
N GLU A 7 -6.52 -5.35 -21.79
CA GLU A 7 -7.94 -5.76 -21.84
C GLU A 7 -8.62 -5.55 -20.48
N VAL A 8 -8.01 -6.01 -19.38
CA VAL A 8 -8.56 -5.84 -18.03
C VAL A 8 -8.69 -4.35 -17.69
N VAL A 9 -7.65 -3.54 -17.95
CA VAL A 9 -7.67 -2.09 -17.71
C VAL A 9 -8.77 -1.42 -18.53
N GLY A 10 -8.88 -1.75 -19.83
CA GLY A 10 -9.90 -1.20 -20.72
C GLY A 10 -11.32 -1.53 -20.27
N GLN A 11 -11.57 -2.78 -19.85
CA GLN A 11 -12.86 -3.20 -19.29
C GLN A 11 -13.23 -2.38 -18.06
N LEU A 12 -12.31 -2.21 -17.11
CA LEU A 12 -12.55 -1.46 -15.87
C LEU A 12 -12.73 0.05 -16.12
N GLN A 13 -11.95 0.64 -17.02
CA GLN A 13 -12.12 2.04 -17.43
C GLN A 13 -13.48 2.27 -18.10
N GLY A 14 -13.93 1.35 -18.95
CA GLY A 14 -15.25 1.40 -19.56
C GLY A 14 -16.39 1.38 -18.53
N GLY A 15 -16.23 0.59 -17.47
CA GLY A 15 -17.16 0.58 -16.33
C GLY A 15 -17.27 1.94 -15.65
N ILE A 16 -16.13 2.57 -15.33
CA ILE A 16 -16.09 3.91 -14.70
C ILE A 16 -16.69 4.98 -15.62
N ALA A 17 -16.32 4.98 -16.90
CA ALA A 17 -16.90 5.91 -17.88
C ALA A 17 -18.43 5.77 -17.95
N GLY A 18 -18.95 4.54 -17.80
CA GLY A 18 -20.37 4.28 -17.73
C GLY A 18 -21.07 4.92 -16.52
N LEU A 19 -20.40 4.94 -15.36
CA LEU A 19 -20.90 5.58 -14.14
C LEU A 19 -20.87 7.12 -14.23
N LEU A 20 -19.83 7.68 -14.85
CA LEU A 20 -19.63 9.13 -14.97
C LEU A 20 -20.61 9.82 -15.94
N ARG A 21 -21.41 9.08 -16.73
CA ARG A 21 -22.43 9.67 -17.63
C ARG A 21 -23.48 10.52 -16.92
N LYS A 22 -23.60 10.42 -15.59
CA LYS A 22 -24.50 11.25 -14.77
C LYS A 22 -23.86 12.57 -14.31
N ALA A 23 -22.61 12.83 -14.67
CA ALA A 23 -21.85 14.02 -14.31
C ALA A 23 -21.30 14.73 -15.55
N GLU A 24 -21.08 16.03 -15.45
CA GLU A 24 -20.27 16.76 -16.44
C GLU A 24 -18.79 16.42 -16.23
N VAL A 25 -18.15 15.89 -17.27
CA VAL A 25 -16.71 15.56 -17.24
C VAL A 25 -15.95 16.60 -18.06
N VAL A 26 -15.09 17.35 -17.37
CA VAL A 26 -14.21 18.34 -17.99
C VAL A 26 -12.80 17.77 -18.09
N TYR A 27 -12.26 17.69 -19.30
CA TYR A 27 -10.91 17.18 -19.54
C TYR A 27 -9.90 18.32 -19.51
N GLY A 28 -8.92 18.23 -18.62
CA GLY A 28 -7.82 19.17 -18.52
C GLY A 28 -7.15 19.14 -17.16
N LYS A 29 -6.03 19.85 -17.01
CA LYS A 29 -5.43 20.10 -15.70
C LYS A 29 -6.22 21.22 -15.02
N ALA A 30 -6.73 20.94 -13.83
CA ALA A 30 -7.38 21.92 -13.00
C ALA A 30 -6.36 22.62 -12.09
N ARG A 31 -6.49 23.93 -11.92
CA ARG A 31 -5.78 24.70 -10.89
C ARG A 31 -6.72 25.70 -10.24
N PHE A 32 -6.54 25.96 -8.96
CA PHE A 32 -7.28 27.00 -8.26
C PHE A 32 -6.87 28.40 -8.75
N THR A 33 -7.86 29.26 -8.96
CA THR A 33 -7.71 30.70 -9.23
C THR A 33 -8.17 31.55 -8.04
N GLY A 34 -8.82 30.92 -7.06
CA GLY A 34 -9.35 31.53 -5.84
C GLY A 34 -9.91 30.45 -4.90
N PRO A 35 -10.46 30.81 -3.73
CA PRO A 35 -10.87 29.84 -2.70
C PRO A 35 -11.88 28.78 -3.15
N LYS A 36 -12.73 29.13 -4.12
CA LYS A 36 -13.79 28.25 -4.67
C LYS A 36 -13.90 28.33 -6.19
N SER A 37 -12.82 28.71 -6.86
CA SER A 37 -12.74 28.82 -8.31
C SER A 37 -11.55 28.04 -8.84
N VAL A 38 -11.78 27.31 -9.93
CA VAL A 38 -10.77 26.52 -10.63
C VAL A 38 -10.79 26.84 -12.11
N GLU A 39 -9.63 26.95 -12.72
CA GLU A 39 -9.49 27.02 -14.17
C GLU A 39 -9.16 25.62 -14.72
N VAL A 40 -9.87 25.22 -15.77
CA VAL A 40 -9.58 24.03 -16.55
C VAL A 40 -9.57 24.41 -18.02
N ALA A 41 -8.42 24.21 -18.69
CA ALA A 41 -8.25 24.51 -20.11
C ALA A 41 -8.69 25.93 -20.52
N GLY A 42 -8.35 26.95 -19.71
CA GLY A 42 -8.68 28.36 -19.98
C GLY A 42 -10.11 28.78 -19.67
N LYS A 43 -10.96 27.86 -19.14
CA LYS A 43 -12.31 28.17 -18.67
C LYS A 43 -12.36 28.11 -17.15
N GLU A 44 -12.98 29.11 -16.54
CA GLU A 44 -13.19 29.18 -15.10
C GLU A 44 -14.48 28.47 -14.68
N TYR A 45 -14.42 27.80 -13.54
CA TYR A 45 -15.52 27.09 -12.89
C TYR A 45 -15.54 27.46 -11.41
N SER A 46 -16.74 27.59 -10.84
CA SER A 46 -16.92 27.82 -9.41
C SER A 46 -17.92 26.83 -8.83
N ALA A 47 -17.73 26.42 -7.58
CA ALA A 47 -18.64 25.50 -6.89
C ALA A 47 -18.76 25.84 -5.40
N ASP A 48 -19.93 25.58 -4.81
CA ASP A 48 -20.14 25.76 -3.37
C ASP A 48 -19.29 24.82 -2.51
N ARG A 49 -19.01 23.63 -3.06
CA ARG A 49 -18.23 22.55 -2.46
C ARG A 49 -17.22 22.00 -3.47
N ILE A 50 -15.98 21.81 -3.05
CA ILE A 50 -14.90 21.26 -3.89
C ILE A 50 -14.22 20.12 -3.13
N ILE A 51 -14.01 18.98 -3.78
CA ILE A 51 -13.23 17.86 -3.24
C ILE A 51 -11.96 17.69 -4.08
N ILE A 52 -10.79 17.83 -3.45
CA ILE A 52 -9.49 17.63 -4.07
C ILE A 52 -9.11 16.15 -3.96
N ALA A 53 -8.96 15.47 -5.09
CA ALA A 53 -8.63 14.04 -5.16
C ALA A 53 -7.51 13.77 -6.19
N THR A 54 -6.47 14.60 -6.22
CA THR A 54 -5.39 14.57 -7.23
C THR A 54 -4.38 13.44 -7.03
N GLY A 55 -4.52 12.67 -5.95
CA GLY A 55 -3.75 11.46 -5.69
C GLY A 55 -2.27 11.74 -5.41
N SER A 56 -1.41 10.84 -5.88
CA SER A 56 0.04 10.86 -5.66
C SER A 56 0.83 10.44 -6.89
N ALA A 57 2.14 10.68 -6.86
CA ALA A 57 3.12 10.23 -7.84
C ALA A 57 4.25 9.44 -7.16
N GLY A 58 5.02 8.66 -7.94
CA GLY A 58 6.19 7.95 -7.42
C GLY A 58 7.23 8.94 -6.89
N ALA A 59 7.79 8.65 -5.72
CA ALA A 59 8.91 9.41 -5.19
C ALA A 59 10.21 8.95 -5.88
N SER A 60 11.19 9.86 -5.94
CA SER A 60 12.53 9.57 -6.45
C SER A 60 13.59 10.02 -5.46
N LEU A 61 14.71 9.30 -5.42
CA LEU A 61 15.88 9.71 -4.67
C LEU A 61 16.59 10.88 -5.37
N PRO A 62 17.10 11.88 -4.61
CA PRO A 62 17.88 12.98 -5.17
C PRO A 62 19.34 12.56 -5.39
N ILE A 63 19.56 11.55 -6.22
CA ILE A 63 20.89 10.98 -6.52
C ILE A 63 21.23 11.15 -8.01
N PRO A 64 22.52 11.23 -8.37
CA PRO A 64 22.93 11.20 -9.77
C PRO A 64 22.40 9.96 -10.50
N GLY A 65 21.79 10.17 -11.67
CA GLY A 65 21.24 9.11 -12.52
C GLY A 65 19.89 8.56 -12.06
N ALA A 66 19.21 9.19 -11.11
CA ALA A 66 17.85 8.81 -10.73
C ALA A 66 16.87 8.80 -11.92
N GLU A 67 17.07 9.69 -12.89
CA GLU A 67 16.32 9.78 -14.15
C GLU A 67 16.50 8.56 -15.08
N LEU A 68 17.51 7.72 -14.83
CA LEU A 68 17.71 6.45 -15.53
C LEU A 68 16.80 5.34 -15.01
N CYS A 69 16.20 5.52 -13.83
CA CYS A 69 15.33 4.54 -13.21
C CYS A 69 13.92 4.62 -13.79
N LEU A 70 13.27 3.47 -13.89
CA LEU A 70 11.86 3.34 -14.22
C LEU A 70 11.01 3.51 -12.95
N GLY A 71 9.85 4.13 -13.10
CA GLY A 71 8.80 4.06 -12.09
C GLY A 71 7.91 2.83 -12.29
N SER A 72 6.99 2.62 -11.34
CA SER A 72 6.01 1.53 -11.42
C SER A 72 5.14 1.55 -12.67
N ARG A 73 4.83 2.75 -13.21
CA ARG A 73 4.06 2.89 -14.45
C ARG A 73 4.85 2.37 -15.64
N GLU A 74 6.11 2.78 -15.77
CA GLU A 74 6.98 2.37 -16.87
C GLU A 74 7.26 0.87 -16.81
N MET A 75 7.46 0.31 -15.61
CA MET A 75 7.59 -1.14 -15.42
C MET A 75 6.39 -1.91 -15.97
N LEU A 76 5.16 -1.43 -15.75
CA LEU A 76 3.95 -2.07 -16.28
C LEU A 76 3.84 -2.03 -17.81
N GLU A 77 4.62 -1.20 -18.50
CA GLU A 77 4.60 -1.09 -19.96
C GLU A 77 5.77 -1.80 -20.65
N LEU A 78 6.69 -2.42 -19.89
CA LEU A 78 7.80 -3.16 -20.47
C LEU A 78 7.31 -4.30 -21.37
N THR A 79 7.82 -4.35 -22.59
CA THR A 79 7.51 -5.40 -23.59
C THR A 79 8.47 -6.58 -23.51
N GLU A 80 9.60 -6.42 -22.83
CA GLU A 80 10.62 -7.45 -22.64
C GLU A 80 10.94 -7.60 -21.15
N VAL A 81 11.33 -8.82 -20.77
CA VAL A 81 11.73 -9.13 -19.39
C VAL A 81 13.23 -8.83 -19.26
N PRO A 82 13.65 -7.87 -18.41
CA PRO A 82 15.07 -7.61 -18.17
C PRO A 82 15.71 -8.86 -17.54
N LYS A 83 16.92 -9.22 -17.96
CA LYS A 83 17.60 -10.39 -17.38
C LYS A 83 17.99 -10.10 -15.93
N ARG A 84 18.44 -8.87 -15.65
CA ARG A 84 18.78 -8.37 -14.32
C ARG A 84 17.92 -7.15 -13.97
N LEU A 85 17.16 -7.24 -12.88
CA LEU A 85 16.36 -6.15 -12.34
C LEU A 85 16.88 -5.75 -10.96
N CYS A 86 17.26 -4.48 -10.80
CA CYS A 86 17.48 -3.89 -9.49
C CYS A 86 16.23 -3.12 -9.05
N VAL A 87 15.75 -3.35 -7.84
CA VAL A 87 14.63 -2.62 -7.23
C VAL A 87 15.18 -1.79 -6.07
N ILE A 88 14.99 -0.48 -6.13
CA ILE A 88 15.36 0.45 -5.07
C ILE A 88 14.11 0.73 -4.22
N GLY A 89 14.06 0.16 -3.02
CA GLY A 89 12.94 0.21 -2.09
C GLY A 89 12.28 -1.16 -1.87
N GLY A 90 12.26 -1.61 -0.63
CA GLY A 90 11.63 -2.84 -0.11
C GLY A 90 10.24 -2.60 0.50
N GLY A 91 9.52 -1.59 0.00
CA GLY A 91 8.10 -1.38 0.27
C GLY A 91 7.18 -2.24 -0.61
N VAL A 92 5.86 -2.07 -0.45
CA VAL A 92 4.81 -2.86 -1.14
C VAL A 92 5.06 -2.98 -2.65
N ILE A 93 5.15 -1.84 -3.35
CA ILE A 93 5.35 -1.78 -4.80
C ILE A 93 6.63 -2.51 -5.21
N GLY A 94 7.75 -2.25 -4.52
CA GLY A 94 9.03 -2.84 -4.85
C GLY A 94 9.03 -4.36 -4.72
N LEU A 95 8.44 -4.89 -3.65
CA LEU A 95 8.36 -6.34 -3.42
C LEU A 95 7.41 -7.05 -4.39
N GLU A 96 6.28 -6.42 -4.76
CA GLU A 96 5.38 -6.97 -5.77
C GLU A 96 6.07 -7.09 -7.12
N PHE A 97 6.73 -6.03 -7.59
CA PHE A 97 7.51 -6.09 -8.83
C PHE A 97 8.68 -7.06 -8.75
N ALA A 98 9.36 -7.14 -7.61
CA ALA A 98 10.41 -8.14 -7.40
C ALA A 98 9.86 -9.57 -7.57
N GLY A 99 8.68 -9.86 -7.00
CA GLY A 99 7.99 -11.14 -7.17
C GLY A 99 7.59 -11.42 -8.61
N ILE A 100 6.96 -10.44 -9.29
CA ILE A 100 6.50 -10.55 -10.68
C ILE A 100 7.67 -10.86 -11.61
N TYR A 101 8.73 -10.05 -11.59
CA TYR A 101 9.84 -10.19 -12.52
C TYR A 101 10.71 -11.41 -12.19
N ARG A 102 10.83 -11.79 -10.90
CA ARG A 102 11.42 -13.07 -10.55
C ARG A 102 10.65 -14.24 -11.14
N ALA A 103 9.31 -14.20 -11.11
CA ALA A 103 8.47 -15.24 -11.71
C ALA A 103 8.58 -15.27 -13.25
N PHE A 104 8.88 -14.13 -13.89
CA PHE A 104 9.18 -14.07 -15.32
C PHE A 104 10.60 -14.53 -15.68
N GLY A 105 11.47 -14.75 -14.69
CA GLY A 105 12.81 -15.29 -14.88
C GLY A 105 13.95 -14.28 -14.71
N SER A 106 13.68 -13.04 -14.29
CA SER A 106 14.74 -12.07 -13.97
C SER A 106 15.55 -12.52 -12.75
N GLU A 107 16.84 -12.24 -12.77
CA GLU A 107 17.65 -12.08 -11.57
C GLU A 107 17.25 -10.77 -10.90
N VAL A 108 16.81 -10.83 -9.64
CA VAL A 108 16.25 -9.67 -8.94
C VAL A 108 17.04 -9.38 -7.67
N THR A 109 17.47 -8.12 -7.54
CA THR A 109 18.09 -7.59 -6.33
C THR A 109 17.29 -6.41 -5.81
N VAL A 110 16.82 -6.49 -4.56
CA VAL A 110 16.14 -5.41 -3.84
C VAL A 110 17.14 -4.74 -2.90
N LEU A 111 17.29 -3.43 -3.02
CA LEU A 111 18.07 -2.58 -2.13
C LEU A 111 17.12 -1.74 -1.28
N GLU A 112 17.10 -1.96 0.03
CA GLU A 112 16.27 -1.24 1.00
C GLU A 112 17.17 -0.49 1.98
N TYR A 113 16.87 0.80 2.17
CA TYR A 113 17.60 1.67 3.09
C TYR A 113 17.31 1.33 4.56
N CYS A 114 16.07 0.97 4.88
CA CYS A 114 15.69 0.57 6.22
C CYS A 114 16.34 -0.78 6.62
N PRO A 115 16.47 -1.06 7.95
CA PRO A 115 17.00 -2.34 8.43
C PRO A 115 16.15 -3.57 8.04
N GLY A 116 14.90 -3.35 7.65
CA GLY A 116 13.96 -4.39 7.23
C GLY A 116 13.10 -3.92 6.04
N ILE A 117 12.54 -4.90 5.32
CA ILE A 117 11.50 -4.64 4.31
C ILE A 117 10.17 -4.34 4.99
N LEU A 118 9.21 -3.77 4.25
CA LEU A 118 7.89 -3.42 4.76
C LEU A 118 7.94 -2.73 6.15
N PRO A 119 8.68 -1.63 6.33
CA PRO A 119 8.99 -1.06 7.65
C PRO A 119 7.79 -0.54 8.46
N ARG A 120 6.58 -0.55 7.88
CA ARG A 120 5.31 -0.20 8.56
C ARG A 120 4.43 -1.40 8.90
N PHE A 121 4.87 -2.61 8.52
CA PHE A 121 4.19 -3.85 8.85
C PHE A 121 4.80 -4.42 10.13
N ASP A 122 4.08 -5.38 10.71
CA ASP A 122 4.57 -6.15 11.84
C ASP A 122 5.94 -6.79 11.58
N GLU A 123 6.86 -6.66 12.54
CA GLU A 123 8.27 -6.99 12.33
C GLU A 123 8.51 -8.51 12.11
N ASP A 124 7.80 -9.37 12.84
CA ASP A 124 7.88 -10.84 12.67
C ASP A 124 7.40 -11.23 11.26
N LEU A 125 6.35 -10.56 10.78
CA LEU A 125 5.78 -10.78 9.46
C LEU A 125 6.77 -10.38 8.36
N ALA A 126 7.33 -9.17 8.45
CA ALA A 126 8.28 -8.66 7.47
C ALA A 126 9.55 -9.53 7.41
N LYS A 127 10.06 -9.99 8.56
CA LYS A 127 11.21 -10.91 8.64
C LYS A 127 10.94 -12.24 7.95
N ARG A 128 9.76 -12.84 8.18
CA ARG A 128 9.38 -14.12 7.55
C ARG A 128 9.17 -13.98 6.06
N LEU A 129 8.52 -12.91 5.60
CA LEU A 129 8.39 -12.63 4.17
C LEU A 129 9.77 -12.49 3.52
N ARG A 130 10.70 -11.74 4.13
CA ARG A 130 12.06 -11.58 3.59
C ARG A 130 12.75 -12.92 3.39
N LEU A 131 12.65 -13.83 4.36
CA LEU A 131 13.22 -15.18 4.24
C LEU A 131 12.55 -15.99 3.13
N SER A 132 11.23 -15.88 2.97
CA SER A 132 10.48 -16.53 1.89
C SER A 132 10.92 -16.04 0.51
N LEU A 133 10.99 -14.73 0.32
CA LEU A 133 11.40 -14.12 -0.95
C LEU A 133 12.86 -14.47 -1.30
N LYS A 134 13.75 -14.52 -0.30
CA LYS A 134 15.14 -15.00 -0.50
C LYS A 134 15.19 -16.47 -0.96
N LYS A 135 14.39 -17.37 -0.36
CA LYS A 135 14.29 -18.77 -0.80
C LYS A 135 13.75 -18.90 -2.23
N ARG A 136 12.95 -17.94 -2.67
CA ARG A 136 12.44 -17.83 -4.05
C ARG A 136 13.45 -17.19 -5.02
N GLY A 137 14.64 -16.86 -4.53
CA GLY A 137 15.78 -16.35 -5.30
C GLY A 137 15.75 -14.84 -5.56
N ILE A 138 15.04 -14.08 -4.75
CA ILE A 138 15.14 -12.62 -4.75
C ILE A 138 16.25 -12.23 -3.76
N ALA A 139 17.33 -11.62 -4.24
CA ALA A 139 18.35 -11.05 -3.38
C ALA A 139 17.78 -9.80 -2.69
N ILE A 140 17.98 -9.67 -1.37
CA ILE A 140 17.45 -8.54 -0.60
C ILE A 140 18.51 -8.05 0.38
N GLU A 141 19.06 -6.89 0.07
CA GLU A 141 19.96 -6.14 0.93
C GLU A 141 19.19 -5.03 1.64
N THR A 142 19.32 -5.02 2.96
CA THR A 142 18.71 -4.02 3.85
C THR A 142 19.81 -3.17 4.46
N SER A 143 19.49 -1.98 4.95
CA SER A 143 20.50 -0.99 5.33
C SER A 143 21.43 -0.62 4.17
N ALA A 144 20.93 -0.73 2.94
CA ALA A 144 21.64 -0.43 1.70
C ALA A 144 21.28 0.99 1.24
N GLN A 145 22.23 1.92 1.35
CA GLN A 145 22.04 3.30 0.92
C GLN A 145 22.46 3.45 -0.53
N VAL A 146 21.50 3.56 -1.46
CA VAL A 146 21.80 3.83 -2.87
C VAL A 146 22.32 5.26 -3.03
N CYS A 147 23.44 5.41 -3.73
CA CYS A 147 24.17 6.66 -3.89
C CYS A 147 24.13 7.21 -5.31
N ALA A 148 24.10 6.35 -6.33
CA ALA A 148 24.06 6.75 -7.74
C ALA A 148 23.61 5.60 -8.64
N VAL A 149 23.11 5.95 -9.83
CA VAL A 149 22.88 5.01 -10.93
C VAL A 149 23.65 5.53 -12.15
N ALA A 150 24.38 4.66 -12.85
CA ALA A 150 25.19 5.05 -14.00
C ALA A 150 24.95 4.11 -15.19
N LYS A 151 25.09 4.63 -16.41
CA LYS A 151 25.18 3.80 -17.61
C LYS A 151 26.60 3.23 -17.74
N THR A 152 26.70 1.96 -18.07
CA THR A 152 27.95 1.26 -18.36
C THR A 152 27.86 0.55 -19.72
N ALA A 153 28.96 -0.04 -20.18
CA ALA A 153 28.94 -0.87 -21.39
C ALA A 153 28.07 -2.14 -21.23
N GLU A 154 27.79 -2.54 -19.98
CA GLU A 154 27.04 -3.75 -19.63
C GLU A 154 25.58 -3.46 -19.22
N GLY A 155 25.12 -2.21 -19.31
CA GLY A 155 23.76 -1.79 -18.94
C GLY A 155 23.77 -0.64 -17.94
N LEU A 156 23.12 -0.86 -16.79
CA LEU A 156 23.07 0.08 -15.66
C LEU A 156 23.86 -0.48 -14.48
N GLU A 157 24.55 0.39 -13.76
CA GLU A 157 25.22 0.08 -12.50
C GLU A 157 24.59 0.91 -11.38
N VAL A 158 24.14 0.25 -10.32
CA VAL A 158 23.61 0.87 -9.10
C VAL A 158 24.68 0.81 -8.03
N LYS A 159 25.15 1.98 -7.57
CA LYS A 159 26.14 2.13 -6.49
C LYS A 159 25.43 2.33 -5.17
N TYR A 160 25.84 1.61 -4.13
CA TYR A 160 25.27 1.73 -2.80
C TYR A 160 26.31 1.50 -1.71
N LEU A 161 26.05 2.07 -0.53
CA LEU A 161 26.80 1.82 0.69
C LEU A 161 26.09 0.78 1.54
N LEU A 162 26.86 -0.16 2.08
CA LEU A 162 26.40 -1.11 3.10
C LEU A 162 27.46 -1.14 4.21
N LYS A 163 27.10 -0.73 5.42
CA LYS A 163 28.05 -0.58 6.54
C LYS A 163 29.28 0.27 6.17
N ASP A 164 29.04 1.37 5.46
CA ASP A 164 30.06 2.31 4.97
C ASP A 164 31.04 1.73 3.93
N GLU A 165 30.81 0.51 3.45
CA GLU A 165 31.56 -0.09 2.32
C GLU A 165 30.81 0.14 1.00
N GLU A 166 31.55 0.50 -0.05
CA GLU A 166 31.00 0.69 -1.39
C GLU A 166 30.76 -0.64 -2.10
N HIS A 167 29.56 -0.80 -2.65
CA HIS A 167 29.16 -1.95 -3.43
C HIS A 167 28.44 -1.53 -4.72
N THR A 168 28.37 -2.45 -5.68
CA THR A 168 27.68 -2.25 -6.96
C THR A 168 26.74 -3.41 -7.29
N VAL A 169 25.67 -3.10 -8.02
CA VAL A 169 24.79 -4.08 -8.67
C VAL A 169 24.67 -3.71 -10.14
N GLN A 170 24.97 -4.66 -11.03
CA GLN A 170 24.68 -4.50 -12.46
C GLN A 170 23.23 -4.89 -12.77
N ALA A 171 22.56 -4.11 -13.62
CA ALA A 171 21.17 -4.31 -13.98
C ALA A 171 20.91 -3.92 -15.43
N ASP A 172 19.89 -4.52 -16.04
CA ASP A 172 19.38 -4.12 -17.35
C ASP A 172 18.25 -3.10 -17.20
N ALA A 173 17.53 -3.15 -16.06
CA ALA A 173 16.52 -2.19 -15.64
C ALA A 173 16.62 -1.92 -14.14
N VAL A 174 16.31 -0.69 -13.74
CA VAL A 174 16.26 -0.27 -12.33
C VAL A 174 14.88 0.30 -12.04
N LEU A 175 14.18 -0.24 -11.04
CA LEU A 175 12.91 0.28 -10.54
C LEU A 175 13.15 1.18 -9.33
N MET A 176 12.70 2.45 -9.41
CA MET A 176 12.63 3.36 -8.26
C MET A 176 11.28 3.18 -7.54
N ALA A 177 11.29 2.56 -6.36
CA ALA A 177 10.11 2.25 -5.54
C ALA A 177 10.25 2.73 -4.08
N VAL A 178 10.81 3.92 -3.88
CA VAL A 178 11.11 4.51 -2.55
C VAL A 178 9.91 5.22 -1.88
N GLY A 179 8.69 4.92 -2.33
CA GLY A 179 7.45 5.50 -1.81
C GLY A 179 6.75 6.42 -2.81
N ARG A 180 5.79 7.19 -2.30
CA ARG A 180 4.90 8.05 -3.08
C ARG A 180 4.79 9.43 -2.44
N ARG A 181 4.52 10.46 -3.25
CA ARG A 181 4.36 11.86 -2.82
C ARG A 181 3.00 12.38 -3.27
N ALA A 182 2.32 13.13 -2.41
CA ALA A 182 1.07 13.82 -2.75
C ALA A 182 1.24 14.72 -3.99
N ASN A 183 0.23 14.69 -4.87
CA ASN A 183 0.19 15.51 -6.08
C ASN A 183 -0.44 16.88 -5.79
N THR A 184 0.36 17.76 -5.18
CA THR A 184 -0.05 19.13 -4.86
C THR A 184 0.59 20.18 -5.77
N ALA A 185 1.58 19.78 -6.57
CA ALA A 185 2.22 20.65 -7.55
C ALA A 185 1.19 21.16 -8.57
N ASP A 186 1.33 22.42 -8.97
CA ASP A 186 0.52 23.10 -9.98
C ASP A 186 -0.99 23.23 -9.66
N LEU A 187 -1.44 22.87 -8.45
CA LEU A 187 -2.84 23.03 -8.05
C LEU A 187 -3.24 24.47 -7.73
N GLY A 188 -2.29 25.40 -7.57
CA GLY A 188 -2.61 26.78 -7.21
C GLY A 188 -3.16 26.92 -5.78
N LEU A 189 -2.75 26.06 -4.84
CA LEU A 189 -3.26 26.05 -3.46
C LEU A 189 -3.11 27.41 -2.76
N GLU A 190 -2.04 28.15 -3.07
CA GLU A 190 -1.81 29.51 -2.56
C GLU A 190 -2.92 30.48 -2.96
N ALA A 191 -3.38 30.43 -4.23
CA ALA A 191 -4.47 31.27 -4.72
C ALA A 191 -5.80 30.93 -4.02
N ALA A 192 -5.99 29.68 -3.61
CA ALA A 192 -7.15 29.26 -2.82
C ALA A 192 -6.99 29.50 -1.31
N GLY A 193 -5.79 29.82 -0.82
CA GLY A 193 -5.50 29.90 0.61
C GLY A 193 -5.53 28.55 1.33
N ILE A 194 -5.28 27.44 0.63
CA ILE A 194 -5.34 26.07 1.19
C ILE A 194 -4.00 25.70 1.81
N GLY A 195 -4.02 25.27 3.08
CA GLY A 195 -2.86 24.77 3.80
C GLY A 195 -2.34 23.45 3.24
N CYS A 196 -1.03 23.39 2.98
CA CYS A 196 -0.34 22.18 2.54
C CYS A 196 0.93 21.99 3.35
N GLY A 197 0.98 20.93 4.15
CA GLY A 197 2.17 20.53 4.88
C GLY A 197 3.16 19.77 4.00
N ARG A 198 4.28 19.33 4.61
CA ARG A 198 5.32 18.55 3.92
C ARG A 198 4.80 17.25 3.30
N ARG A 199 3.74 16.66 3.88
CA ARG A 199 3.20 15.36 3.45
C ARG A 199 2.07 15.48 2.42
N GLY A 200 1.35 16.59 2.40
CA GLY A 200 0.14 16.78 1.59
C GLY A 200 -0.77 17.87 2.14
N ILE A 201 -1.97 17.97 1.58
CA ILE A 201 -3.01 18.91 2.04
C ILE A 201 -3.49 18.50 3.43
N GLU A 202 -3.57 19.47 4.33
CA GLU A 202 -4.03 19.24 5.70
C GLU A 202 -5.55 19.20 5.76
N VAL A 203 -6.09 18.19 6.44
CA VAL A 203 -7.54 18.01 6.62
C VAL A 203 -7.89 17.59 8.04
N ASP A 204 -9.11 17.92 8.47
CA ASP A 204 -9.69 17.42 9.71
C ASP A 204 -10.31 16.01 9.55
N GLU A 205 -10.94 15.49 10.61
CA GLU A 205 -11.60 14.18 10.63
C GLU A 205 -12.78 14.02 9.65
N ASN A 206 -13.33 15.13 9.16
CA ASN A 206 -14.40 15.17 8.16
C ASN A 206 -13.87 15.48 6.75
N MET A 207 -12.55 15.42 6.58
CA MET A 207 -11.83 15.68 5.33
C MET A 207 -11.88 17.14 4.87
N ARG A 208 -12.24 18.07 5.75
CA ARG A 208 -12.30 19.51 5.45
C ARG A 208 -10.90 20.11 5.48
N THR A 209 -10.59 20.99 4.53
CA THR A 209 -9.39 21.83 4.61
C THR A 209 -9.66 23.05 5.50
N ASN A 210 -8.67 23.94 5.63
CA ASN A 210 -8.85 25.23 6.30
C ASN A 210 -9.77 26.22 5.54
N VAL A 211 -10.14 25.93 4.28
CA VAL A 211 -11.01 26.78 3.46
C VAL A 211 -12.45 26.23 3.51
N PRO A 212 -13.44 27.00 4.01
CA PRO A 212 -14.80 26.51 4.17
C PRO A 212 -15.43 25.97 2.89
N GLY A 213 -15.88 24.72 2.91
CA GLY A 213 -16.48 24.05 1.75
C GLY A 213 -15.47 23.44 0.78
N VAL A 214 -14.17 23.47 1.09
CA VAL A 214 -13.15 22.72 0.35
C VAL A 214 -12.69 21.53 1.19
N TYR A 215 -12.58 20.39 0.52
CA TYR A 215 -12.21 19.10 1.11
C TYR A 215 -11.03 18.52 0.35
N ALA A 216 -10.29 17.60 0.95
CA ALA A 216 -9.29 16.80 0.25
C ALA A 216 -9.32 15.33 0.71
N ILE A 217 -9.18 14.40 -0.23
CA ILE A 217 -9.28 12.96 0.03
C ILE A 217 -8.19 12.16 -0.68
N GLY A 218 -7.90 10.98 -0.15
CA GLY A 218 -6.92 10.05 -0.69
C GLY A 218 -5.49 10.56 -0.54
N ASP A 219 -4.62 10.06 -1.41
CA ASP A 219 -3.17 10.23 -1.25
C ASP A 219 -2.69 11.68 -1.24
N VAL A 220 -3.48 12.64 -1.74
CA VAL A 220 -3.12 14.07 -1.73
C VAL A 220 -3.01 14.62 -0.30
N THR A 221 -3.66 13.97 0.68
CA THR A 221 -3.60 14.32 2.10
C THR A 221 -2.31 13.86 2.78
N GLY A 222 -1.53 12.97 2.13
CA GLY A 222 -0.28 12.45 2.67
C GLY A 222 -0.43 11.42 3.80
N GLY A 223 -1.65 10.95 4.07
CA GLY A 223 -1.98 9.92 5.06
C GLY A 223 -1.74 8.48 4.58
N ILE A 224 -2.69 7.58 4.87
CA ILE A 224 -2.68 6.21 4.36
C ILE A 224 -2.99 6.24 2.85
N MET A 225 -2.02 5.85 2.04
CA MET A 225 -2.11 5.88 0.57
C MET A 225 -2.62 4.54 0.03
N LEU A 226 -3.88 4.22 0.30
CA LEU A 226 -4.57 3.01 -0.16
C LEU A 226 -5.86 3.38 -0.89
N ALA A 227 -6.16 2.66 -1.97
CA ALA A 227 -7.30 2.97 -2.83
C ALA A 227 -8.66 2.90 -2.11
N HIS A 228 -8.85 1.87 -1.26
CA HIS A 228 -10.07 1.74 -0.45
C HIS A 228 -10.14 2.81 0.64
N TYR A 229 -9.00 3.20 1.23
CA TYR A 229 -8.96 4.30 2.20
C TYR A 229 -9.42 5.62 1.56
N ALA A 230 -8.89 5.96 0.39
CA ALA A 230 -9.30 7.13 -0.39
C ALA A 230 -10.80 7.12 -0.73
N SER A 231 -11.33 5.95 -1.11
CA SER A 231 -12.75 5.78 -1.43
C SER A 231 -13.66 6.05 -0.21
N PHE A 232 -13.24 5.60 0.97
CA PHE A 232 -13.98 5.83 2.22
C PHE A 232 -13.82 7.26 2.75
N GLN A 233 -12.67 7.90 2.54
CA GLN A 233 -12.53 9.35 2.76
C GLN A 233 -13.49 10.15 1.88
N GLY A 234 -13.69 9.74 0.62
CA GLY A 234 -14.71 10.32 -0.26
C GLY A 234 -16.13 10.20 0.31
N ARG A 235 -16.49 9.03 0.87
CA ARG A 235 -17.77 8.84 1.55
C ARG A 235 -17.91 9.72 2.79
N LYS A 236 -16.87 9.84 3.61
CA LYS A 236 -16.85 10.71 4.79
C LYS A 236 -17.05 12.18 4.41
N ALA A 237 -16.33 12.65 3.40
CA ALA A 237 -16.45 14.01 2.88
C ALA A 237 -17.88 14.29 2.33
N LEU A 238 -18.45 13.34 1.59
CA LEU A 238 -19.81 13.48 1.05
C LEU A 238 -20.88 13.48 2.15
N ALA A 239 -20.75 12.60 3.16
CA ALA A 239 -21.66 12.60 4.31
C ALA A 239 -21.62 13.95 5.04
N ASP A 240 -20.42 14.51 5.25
CA ASP A 240 -20.26 15.84 5.84
C ASP A 240 -20.93 16.94 5.00
N ILE A 241 -20.73 16.91 3.68
CA ILE A 241 -21.37 17.85 2.74
C ILE A 241 -22.90 17.77 2.81
N CYS A 242 -23.45 16.56 2.94
CA CYS A 242 -24.90 16.32 3.02
C CYS A 242 -25.49 16.50 4.43
N GLY A 243 -24.66 16.70 5.46
CA GLY A 243 -25.10 16.76 6.86
C GLY A 243 -25.54 15.39 7.41
N GLU A 244 -25.00 14.30 6.89
CA GLU A 244 -25.28 12.93 7.29
C GLU A 244 -24.26 12.41 8.32
N ALA A 245 -24.72 11.57 9.26
CA ALA A 245 -23.83 10.87 10.18
C ALA A 245 -22.97 9.84 9.42
N CYS A 246 -21.72 9.68 9.84
CA CYS A 246 -20.78 8.77 9.17
C CYS A 246 -19.76 8.21 10.15
N ASP A 247 -19.94 6.93 10.49
CA ASP A 247 -19.19 6.21 11.53
C ASP A 247 -18.06 5.35 10.94
N ILE A 248 -17.42 5.83 9.86
CA ILE A 248 -16.30 5.14 9.23
C ILE A 248 -15.11 5.13 10.20
N ARG A 249 -14.65 3.93 10.56
CA ARG A 249 -13.47 3.70 11.40
C ARG A 249 -12.20 3.60 10.56
N PHE A 250 -11.52 4.72 10.38
CA PHE A 250 -10.27 4.78 9.59
C PHE A 250 -9.07 4.09 10.26
N ASP A 251 -9.14 3.84 11.57
CA ASP A 251 -8.19 3.02 12.32
C ASP A 251 -8.27 1.53 11.94
N ILE A 252 -9.43 1.07 11.47
CA ILE A 252 -9.66 -0.32 11.02
C ILE A 252 -9.56 -0.40 9.50
N CYS A 253 -8.36 -0.09 8.99
CA CYS A 253 -8.06 -0.15 7.56
C CYS A 253 -7.19 -1.38 7.26
N PRO A 254 -7.71 -2.41 6.57
CA PRO A 254 -6.87 -3.52 6.15
C PRO A 254 -5.89 -3.07 5.06
N ALA A 255 -4.70 -3.65 5.02
CA ALA A 255 -3.71 -3.47 3.99
C ALA A 255 -3.20 -4.83 3.52
N ALA A 256 -2.80 -4.92 2.24
CA ALA A 256 -2.27 -6.14 1.65
C ALA A 256 -1.03 -5.85 0.79
N VAL A 257 -0.18 -6.86 0.66
CA VAL A 257 0.94 -6.92 -0.28
C VAL A 257 0.79 -8.20 -1.08
N PHE A 258 0.68 -8.07 -2.40
CA PHE A 258 0.35 -9.17 -3.31
C PHE A 258 1.60 -9.93 -3.78
N THR A 259 2.52 -10.20 -2.86
CA THR A 259 3.64 -11.13 -3.06
C THR A 259 3.16 -12.58 -3.04
N VAL A 260 4.08 -13.53 -3.29
CA VAL A 260 3.82 -14.95 -3.04
C VAL A 260 4.81 -15.46 -1.99
N PRO A 261 4.34 -15.85 -0.78
CA PRO A 261 2.96 -15.76 -0.30
C PRO A 261 2.48 -14.31 -0.10
N GLU A 262 1.17 -14.11 -0.04
CA GLU A 262 0.57 -12.81 0.24
C GLU A 262 0.82 -12.40 1.68
N VAL A 263 0.73 -11.09 1.93
CA VAL A 263 0.72 -10.52 3.26
C VAL A 263 -0.51 -9.64 3.41
N ALA A 264 -1.16 -9.69 4.55
CA ALA A 264 -2.25 -8.80 4.91
C ALA A 264 -2.21 -8.43 6.39
N THR A 265 -2.66 -7.22 6.71
CA THR A 265 -2.69 -6.70 8.07
C THR A 265 -3.90 -5.80 8.30
N VAL A 266 -4.38 -5.72 9.53
CA VAL A 266 -5.35 -4.72 9.99
C VAL A 266 -5.09 -4.41 11.47
N GLY A 267 -5.24 -3.15 11.86
CA GLY A 267 -5.04 -2.70 13.24
C GLY A 267 -3.57 -2.52 13.63
N LEU A 268 -3.28 -2.69 14.92
CA LEU A 268 -1.97 -2.41 15.52
C LEU A 268 -0.96 -3.53 15.27
N THR A 269 0.30 -3.15 15.09
CA THR A 269 1.45 -4.07 15.15
C THR A 269 1.88 -4.33 16.60
N GLU A 270 2.72 -5.34 16.84
CA GLU A 270 3.32 -5.50 18.19
C GLU A 270 4.16 -4.27 18.57
N GLU A 271 4.84 -3.68 17.60
CA GLU A 271 5.68 -2.50 17.77
C GLU A 271 4.84 -1.28 18.14
N ASP A 272 3.67 -1.10 17.51
CA ASP A 272 2.69 -0.08 17.90
C ASP A 272 2.21 -0.27 19.33
N CYS A 273 1.85 -1.50 19.73
CA CYS A 273 1.41 -1.77 21.10
C CYS A 273 2.50 -1.44 22.12
N LYS A 274 3.73 -1.88 21.86
CA LYS A 274 4.91 -1.59 22.72
C LYS A 274 5.17 -0.09 22.81
N ALA A 275 5.17 0.62 21.68
CA ALA A 275 5.40 2.06 21.64
C ALA A 275 4.33 2.89 22.37
N ARG A 276 3.09 2.38 22.42
CA ARG A 276 1.96 3.01 23.10
C ARG A 276 1.75 2.53 24.55
N GLY A 277 2.58 1.59 25.04
CA GLY A 277 2.42 0.99 26.36
C GLY A 277 1.15 0.16 26.53
N ILE A 278 0.62 -0.39 25.43
CA ILE A 278 -0.57 -1.26 25.42
C ILE A 278 -0.11 -2.69 25.69
N GLU A 279 -0.56 -3.28 26.80
CA GLU A 279 -0.37 -4.71 27.06
C GLU A 279 -1.18 -5.55 26.07
N PHE A 280 -0.55 -6.56 25.48
CA PHE A 280 -1.20 -7.42 24.51
C PHE A 280 -0.79 -8.88 24.68
N LYS A 281 -1.68 -9.78 24.26
CA LYS A 281 -1.38 -11.21 24.03
C LYS A 281 -1.29 -11.46 22.53
N ALA A 282 -0.37 -12.32 22.12
CA ALA A 282 -0.22 -12.74 20.73
C ALA A 282 -0.59 -14.22 20.56
N HIS A 283 -1.55 -14.49 19.69
CA HIS A 283 -2.04 -15.81 19.33
C HIS A 283 -1.59 -16.13 17.90
N LYS A 284 -1.12 -17.35 17.63
CA LYS A 284 -0.49 -17.70 16.34
C LYS A 284 -0.91 -19.08 15.85
N ALA A 285 -1.21 -19.18 14.56
CA ALA A 285 -1.42 -20.45 13.88
C ALA A 285 -0.64 -20.50 12.56
N MET A 286 -0.02 -21.65 12.28
CA MET A 286 0.80 -21.85 11.09
C MET A 286 -0.02 -22.43 9.95
N TYR A 287 0.23 -21.98 8.71
CA TYR A 287 -0.39 -22.57 7.52
C TYR A 287 -0.03 -24.06 7.35
N GLY A 288 1.14 -24.49 7.83
CA GLY A 288 1.55 -25.89 7.82
C GLY A 288 0.68 -26.82 8.69
N GLY A 289 -0.10 -26.27 9.62
CA GLY A 289 -1.10 -27.02 10.39
C GLY A 289 -2.50 -27.07 9.74
N ASN A 290 -2.70 -26.37 8.62
CA ASN A 290 -3.99 -26.30 7.93
C ASN A 290 -4.05 -27.29 6.76
N GLY A 291 -5.01 -28.22 6.79
CA GLY A 291 -5.13 -29.27 5.78
C GLY A 291 -5.37 -28.74 4.35
N LYS A 292 -6.13 -27.65 4.20
CA LYS A 292 -6.37 -27.02 2.89
C LYS A 292 -5.07 -26.43 2.32
N ALA A 293 -4.32 -25.69 3.12
CA ALA A 293 -3.03 -25.10 2.74
C ALA A 293 -2.03 -26.17 2.31
N VAL A 294 -1.91 -27.26 3.07
CA VAL A 294 -1.05 -28.40 2.74
C VAL A 294 -1.49 -29.05 1.42
N SER A 295 -2.78 -29.30 1.22
CA SER A 295 -3.30 -29.91 -0.01
C SER A 295 -3.04 -29.09 -1.27
N MET A 296 -2.91 -27.77 -1.13
CA MET A 296 -2.60 -26.84 -2.23
C MET A 296 -1.11 -26.64 -2.46
N GLY A 297 -0.23 -27.25 -1.65
CA GLY A 297 1.21 -26.97 -1.68
C GLY A 297 1.56 -25.56 -1.18
N ALA A 298 0.68 -24.94 -0.39
CA ALA A 298 0.78 -23.56 0.09
C ALA A 298 0.89 -23.50 1.63
N ALA A 299 1.65 -24.42 2.22
CA ALA A 299 1.82 -24.57 3.68
C ALA A 299 2.71 -23.47 4.32
N GLU A 300 3.34 -22.62 3.52
CA GLU A 300 4.18 -21.52 3.99
C GLU A 300 3.32 -20.34 4.47
N GLY A 301 3.48 -19.95 5.73
CA GLY A 301 2.76 -18.81 6.29
C GLY A 301 2.27 -19.00 7.72
N TYR A 302 1.62 -17.97 8.25
CA TYR A 302 0.96 -17.97 9.55
C TYR A 302 -0.10 -16.85 9.63
N ALA A 303 -1.02 -16.99 10.57
CA ALA A 303 -1.86 -15.91 11.06
C ALA A 303 -1.47 -15.57 12.50
N LYS A 304 -1.42 -14.28 12.82
CA LYS A 304 -1.17 -13.75 14.16
C LYS A 304 -2.25 -12.78 14.55
N VAL A 305 -2.80 -12.95 15.75
CA VAL A 305 -3.85 -12.13 16.33
C VAL A 305 -3.32 -11.51 17.62
N LEU A 306 -3.43 -10.20 17.75
CA LEU A 306 -3.07 -9.44 18.94
C LEU A 306 -4.35 -9.03 19.67
N THR A 307 -4.40 -9.22 20.99
CA THR A 307 -5.59 -8.95 21.81
C THR A 307 -5.24 -8.24 23.11
N GLU A 308 -6.22 -7.53 23.68
CA GLU A 308 -6.17 -7.09 25.07
C GLU A 308 -6.31 -8.30 26.01
N GLY A 309 -5.23 -8.70 26.68
CA GLY A 309 -5.23 -9.91 27.50
C GLY A 309 -5.58 -11.18 26.70
N GLU A 310 -6.00 -12.24 27.40
CA GLU A 310 -6.21 -13.57 26.81
C GLU A 310 -7.47 -13.69 25.93
N ASP A 311 -8.53 -12.94 26.26
CA ASP A 311 -9.86 -13.11 25.67
C ASP A 311 -10.52 -11.78 25.25
N GLY A 312 -9.79 -10.65 25.33
CA GLY A 312 -10.35 -9.31 25.12
C GLY A 312 -10.45 -8.88 23.67
N ARG A 313 -10.52 -7.56 23.45
CA ARG A 313 -10.70 -6.97 22.12
C ARG A 313 -9.51 -7.29 21.21
N ILE A 314 -9.79 -7.49 19.93
CA ILE A 314 -8.76 -7.69 18.91
C ILE A 314 -8.11 -6.33 18.59
N LEU A 315 -6.81 -6.23 18.84
CA LEU A 315 -6.01 -5.03 18.62
C LEU A 315 -5.42 -4.96 17.21
N GLY A 316 -5.12 -6.13 16.62
CA GLY A 316 -4.57 -6.22 15.27
C GLY A 316 -4.41 -7.67 14.82
N VAL A 317 -4.44 -7.86 13.50
CA VAL A 317 -4.28 -9.18 12.87
C VAL A 317 -3.30 -9.07 11.71
N HIS A 318 -2.39 -10.03 11.62
CA HIS A 318 -1.29 -10.07 10.66
C HIS A 318 -1.21 -11.46 10.04
N ILE A 319 -1.38 -11.56 8.73
CA ILE A 319 -1.46 -12.83 8.02
C ILE A 319 -0.43 -12.84 6.89
N MET A 320 0.37 -13.89 6.83
CA MET A 320 1.23 -14.21 5.69
C MET A 320 0.83 -15.60 5.19
N GLY A 321 0.48 -15.75 3.93
CA GLY A 321 0.06 -17.04 3.38
C GLY A 321 -0.77 -16.92 2.10
N ALA A 322 -1.27 -18.04 1.60
CA ALA A 322 -2.20 -18.02 0.47
C ALA A 322 -3.53 -17.37 0.86
N HIS A 323 -4.06 -16.48 0.02
CA HIS A 323 -5.31 -15.76 0.25
C HIS A 323 -5.32 -14.92 1.54
N ALA A 324 -4.16 -14.46 2.01
CA ALA A 324 -4.08 -13.58 3.18
C ALA A 324 -4.90 -12.30 2.97
N SER A 325 -4.90 -11.76 1.74
CA SER A 325 -5.65 -10.56 1.35
C SER A 325 -7.17 -10.75 1.42
N ASP A 326 -7.68 -11.97 1.24
CA ASP A 326 -9.10 -12.28 1.40
C ASP A 326 -9.47 -12.54 2.87
N ILE A 327 -8.65 -13.32 3.57
CA ILE A 327 -8.92 -13.78 4.95
C ILE A 327 -8.89 -12.61 5.95
N ILE A 328 -8.06 -11.58 5.71
CA ILE A 328 -7.94 -10.41 6.60
C ILE A 328 -9.27 -9.68 6.82
N HIS A 329 -10.20 -9.77 5.86
CA HIS A 329 -11.49 -9.10 5.94
C HIS A 329 -12.40 -9.63 7.05
N GLU A 330 -12.24 -10.90 7.46
CA GLU A 330 -12.92 -11.43 8.64
C GLU A 330 -12.46 -10.68 9.90
N ALA A 331 -11.15 -10.53 10.08
CA ALA A 331 -10.59 -9.78 11.20
C ALA A 331 -11.01 -8.30 11.17
N ALA A 332 -10.97 -7.66 10.00
CA ALA A 332 -11.40 -6.27 9.85
C ALA A 332 -12.88 -6.10 10.24
N ALA A 333 -13.75 -7.04 9.86
CA ALA A 333 -15.16 -7.02 10.24
C ALA A 333 -15.34 -7.18 11.76
N LEU A 334 -14.66 -8.14 12.38
CA LEU A 334 -14.71 -8.36 13.83
C LEU A 334 -14.24 -7.12 14.61
N MET A 335 -13.12 -6.52 14.20
CA MET A 335 -12.58 -5.32 14.82
C MET A 335 -13.49 -4.11 14.64
N ASN A 336 -14.16 -3.98 13.49
CA ASN A 336 -15.09 -2.88 13.25
C ASN A 336 -16.30 -2.89 14.19
N PHE A 337 -16.64 -4.05 14.76
CA PHE A 337 -17.68 -4.22 15.78
C PHE A 337 -17.13 -4.43 17.20
N ASP A 338 -15.86 -4.11 17.43
CA ASP A 338 -15.17 -4.28 18.72
C ASP A 338 -15.30 -5.69 19.31
N ALA A 339 -15.37 -6.71 18.44
CA ALA A 339 -15.52 -8.09 18.87
C ALA A 339 -14.31 -8.55 19.69
N THR A 340 -14.58 -9.38 20.70
CA THR A 340 -13.54 -10.00 21.52
C THR A 340 -13.07 -11.32 20.94
N LEU A 341 -11.89 -11.79 21.36
CA LEU A 341 -11.40 -13.11 20.99
C LEU A 341 -12.36 -14.22 21.45
N ALA A 342 -12.96 -14.06 22.65
CA ALA A 342 -13.97 -15.00 23.15
C ALA A 342 -15.17 -15.13 22.21
N GLN A 343 -15.65 -14.02 21.64
CA GLN A 343 -16.71 -14.04 20.63
C GLN A 343 -16.23 -14.70 19.33
N ALA A 344 -15.02 -14.36 18.86
CA ALA A 344 -14.44 -14.92 17.65
C ALA A 344 -14.25 -16.45 17.70
N ARG A 345 -13.91 -17.01 18.87
CA ARG A 345 -13.76 -18.47 19.10
C ARG A 345 -15.03 -19.28 18.81
N SER A 346 -16.20 -18.64 18.94
CA SER A 346 -17.52 -19.26 18.73
C SER A 346 -17.94 -19.34 17.26
N ILE A 347 -17.19 -18.71 16.35
CA ILE A 347 -17.50 -18.67 14.92
C ILE A 347 -17.17 -20.03 14.27
N ILE A 348 -18.13 -20.53 13.49
CA ILE A 348 -17.96 -21.76 12.70
C ILE A 348 -17.34 -21.40 11.35
N HIS A 349 -16.11 -21.85 11.12
CA HIS A 349 -15.46 -21.82 9.81
C HIS A 349 -15.77 -23.09 9.03
N ALA A 350 -15.99 -22.96 7.72
CA ALA A 350 -16.19 -24.10 6.85
C ALA A 350 -14.90 -24.93 6.73
N HIS A 351 -15.04 -26.25 6.60
CA HIS A 351 -13.93 -27.20 6.48
C HIS A 351 -14.00 -27.99 5.17
N PRO A 352 -12.88 -28.20 4.44
CA PRO A 352 -11.56 -27.58 4.66
C PRO A 352 -11.45 -26.21 3.97
N THR A 353 -11.04 -25.17 4.69
CA THR A 353 -10.76 -23.82 4.13
C THR A 353 -9.47 -23.21 4.69
N LEU A 354 -8.94 -22.20 3.99
CA LEU A 354 -7.79 -21.45 4.48
C LEU A 354 -8.15 -20.55 5.67
N SER A 355 -9.40 -20.06 5.74
CA SER A 355 -9.88 -19.24 6.87
C SER A 355 -9.77 -19.97 8.22
N GLU A 356 -9.75 -21.30 8.26
CA GLU A 356 -9.50 -22.08 9.47
C GLU A 356 -8.12 -21.79 10.11
N VAL A 357 -7.16 -21.22 9.37
CA VAL A 357 -5.90 -20.72 9.98
C VAL A 357 -6.17 -19.59 10.98
N LEU A 358 -7.10 -18.70 10.64
CA LEU A 358 -7.49 -17.60 11.52
C LEU A 358 -8.32 -18.13 12.70
N GLN A 359 -9.21 -19.09 12.44
CA GLN A 359 -9.93 -19.81 13.51
C GLN A 359 -8.98 -20.49 14.50
N THR A 360 -7.92 -21.14 13.99
CA THR A 360 -6.91 -21.79 14.83
C THR A 360 -6.14 -20.76 15.65
N ALA A 361 -5.81 -19.60 15.07
CA ALA A 361 -5.18 -18.51 15.80
C ALA A 361 -6.12 -17.94 16.87
N PHE A 362 -7.44 -17.87 16.64
CA PHE A 362 -8.36 -17.46 17.68
C PHE A 362 -8.40 -18.39 18.89
N ARG A 363 -8.07 -19.68 18.70
CA ARG A 363 -8.14 -20.72 19.73
C ARG A 363 -6.78 -21.06 20.37
N SER A 364 -5.68 -20.51 19.85
CA SER A 364 -4.31 -20.84 20.30
C SER A 364 -3.89 -20.13 21.57
#